data_AF-A0A8C4XPK7-F1
#
_entry.id   AF-A0A8C4XPK7-F1
#
_cell.length_a   1.000
_cell.length_b   1.000
_cell.length_c   1.000
_cell.angle_alpha   90.00
_cell.angle_beta   90.00
_cell.angle_gamma   90.00
#
_symmetry.space_group_name_H-M   'P 1'
#
loop_
_entity.id
_entity.type
_entity.pdbx_description
1 polymer ?
#
loop_
_entity_poly.entity_id
_entity_poly.type
_entity_poly.pdbx_seq_one_letter_code
_entity_poly.pdbx_strand_id
1 'polypeptide(L)'
;MDPPPHAPAAPRSDGSTSAPAPVQELCLGLRQAGVSCPQATIGSTPSCSHPVPEMAQLTELHPGNYLFYDLQQTLLGSCHLEEVAIRVLTRVIGHYPHRNQLLVDCGWAALSLHGRDQVPMGCAAIEGHPQLRLVGLTQEHGQVEAIDGQLDFERFPLGSVLALIPFHACATAAMHPVYYVHAMGKVVELWHPVRGWVLHPHRGHATTLGCCAHAKVLCLHRGLAPMPRPSTCAGVLHPLRDSAPTPRLCSHAGVLHPC
;
A
#
# COMPACT_ATOMS: atom_id res chain seq x y z
N MET A 1 30.95 -14.63 5.69
CA MET A 1 29.68 -15.27 6.07
C MET A 1 28.72 -14.96 4.95
N ASP A 2 28.39 -15.97 4.16
CA ASP A 2 27.35 -15.83 3.13
C ASP A 2 25.99 -15.61 3.80
N PRO A 3 25.09 -14.81 3.20
CA PRO A 3 23.73 -14.66 3.71
C PRO A 3 23.03 -16.03 3.71
N PRO A 4 22.15 -16.30 4.71
CA PRO A 4 21.42 -17.55 4.77
C PRO A 4 20.52 -17.70 3.52
N PRO A 5 20.32 -18.93 3.03
CA PRO A 5 19.47 -19.19 1.88
C PRO A 5 18.03 -18.73 2.17
N HIS A 6 17.43 -18.03 1.20
CA HIS A 6 16.04 -17.60 1.25
C HIS A 6 15.11 -18.79 1.53
N ALA A 7 14.16 -18.61 2.44
CA ALA A 7 13.12 -19.60 2.69
C ALA A 7 12.37 -19.91 1.38
N PRO A 8 12.02 -21.18 1.11
CA PRO A 8 11.29 -21.55 -0.09
C PRO A 8 9.94 -20.81 -0.12
N ALA A 9 9.62 -20.23 -1.28
CA ALA A 9 8.34 -19.58 -1.52
C ALA A 9 7.19 -20.53 -1.19
N ALA A 10 6.18 -20.02 -0.46
CA ALA A 10 4.99 -20.79 -0.15
C ALA A 10 4.33 -21.33 -1.45
N PRO A 11 3.81 -22.57 -1.45
CA PRO A 11 3.13 -23.13 -2.62
C PRO A 11 1.95 -22.24 -3.03
N ARG A 12 1.90 -21.91 -4.32
CA ARG A 12 0.89 -21.04 -4.93
C ARG A 12 -0.47 -21.73 -4.88
N SER A 13 -1.45 -21.11 -4.23
CA SER A 13 -2.84 -21.60 -4.23
C SER A 13 -3.46 -21.41 -5.62
N ASP A 14 -3.97 -22.49 -6.20
CA ASP A 14 -4.72 -22.51 -7.44
C ASP A 14 -6.17 -22.07 -7.20
N GLY A 15 -6.38 -20.78 -6.93
CA GLY A 15 -7.71 -20.18 -6.76
C GLY A 15 -8.53 -20.11 -8.06
N SER A 16 -8.64 -21.22 -8.78
CA SER A 16 -9.30 -21.36 -10.09
C SER A 16 -10.82 -21.44 -9.97
N THR A 17 -11.43 -20.35 -9.53
CA THR A 17 -12.68 -19.93 -10.17
C THR A 17 -12.29 -18.82 -11.13
N SER A 18 -12.60 -18.97 -12.42
CA SER A 18 -12.24 -18.01 -13.46
C SER A 18 -12.96 -16.68 -13.21
N ALA A 19 -12.35 -15.82 -12.39
CA ALA A 19 -12.85 -14.52 -11.99
C ALA A 19 -13.53 -13.68 -13.10
N PRO A 20 -13.11 -13.71 -14.39
CA PRO A 20 -13.80 -12.94 -15.42
C PRO A 20 -15.12 -13.53 -15.92
N ALA A 21 -15.38 -14.84 -15.76
CA ALA A 21 -16.51 -15.52 -16.41
C ALA A 21 -17.89 -14.95 -16.03
N PRO A 22 -18.22 -14.70 -14.74
CA PRO A 22 -19.53 -14.18 -14.37
C PRO A 22 -19.84 -12.79 -14.95
N VAL A 23 -18.83 -11.91 -15.01
CA VAL A 23 -18.99 -10.56 -15.57
C VAL A 23 -19.19 -10.63 -17.08
N GLN A 24 -18.43 -11.48 -17.76
CA GLN A 24 -18.56 -11.68 -19.20
C GLN A 24 -19.93 -12.26 -19.60
N GLU A 25 -20.42 -13.26 -18.87
CA GLU A 25 -21.74 -13.85 -19.05
C GLU A 25 -22.85 -12.81 -18.87
N LEU A 26 -22.77 -11.99 -17.82
CA LEU A 26 -23.72 -10.90 -17.60
C LEU A 26 -23.70 -9.88 -18.74
N CYS A 27 -22.52 -9.42 -19.15
CA CYS A 27 -22.37 -8.47 -20.25
C CYS A 27 -22.92 -9.06 -21.56
N LEU A 28 -22.73 -10.35 -21.81
CA LEU A 28 -23.30 -11.03 -22.97
C LEU A 28 -24.83 -11.08 -22.90
N GLY A 29 -25.40 -11.44 -21.75
CA GLY A 29 -26.84 -11.45 -21.53
C GLY A 29 -27.49 -10.08 -21.73
N LEU A 30 -26.85 -9.01 -21.23
CA LEU A 30 -27.29 -7.63 -21.46
C LEU A 30 -27.32 -7.28 -22.95
N ARG A 31 -26.27 -7.63 -23.70
CA ARG A 31 -26.21 -7.41 -25.15
C ARG A 31 -27.29 -8.18 -25.91
N GLN A 32 -27.55 -9.44 -25.53
CA GLN A 32 -28.63 -10.24 -26.12
C GLN A 32 -30.02 -9.67 -25.83
N ALA A 33 -30.21 -9.02 -24.68
CA ALA A 33 -31.44 -8.33 -24.33
C ALA A 33 -31.57 -6.92 -24.96
N GLY A 34 -30.63 -6.50 -25.82
CA GLY A 34 -30.64 -5.18 -26.45
C GLY A 34 -30.16 -4.03 -25.55
N VAL A 35 -29.57 -4.33 -24.39
CA VAL A 35 -28.99 -3.33 -23.48
C VAL A 35 -27.51 -3.11 -23.82
N SER A 36 -27.15 -1.86 -24.11
CA SER A 36 -25.75 -1.48 -24.36
C SER A 36 -24.91 -1.67 -23.09
N CYS A 37 -23.82 -2.43 -23.22
CA CYS A 37 -22.85 -2.68 -22.15
C CYS A 37 -21.43 -2.53 -22.72
N PRO A 38 -20.93 -1.28 -22.83
CA PRO A 38 -19.65 -0.99 -23.50
C PRO A 38 -18.42 -1.26 -22.63
N GLN A 39 -18.59 -1.42 -21.32
CA GLN A 39 -17.51 -1.65 -20.37
C GLN A 39 -17.77 -2.92 -19.56
N ALA A 40 -16.72 -3.71 -19.37
CA ALA A 40 -16.68 -4.88 -18.51
C ALA A 40 -15.39 -4.81 -17.71
N THR A 41 -15.50 -4.54 -16.41
CA THR A 41 -14.35 -4.21 -15.56
C THR A 41 -14.31 -5.13 -14.35
N ILE A 42 -13.13 -5.61 -13.98
CA ILE A 42 -12.89 -6.32 -12.72
C ILE A 42 -11.56 -5.86 -12.13
N GLY A 43 -11.24 -6.29 -10.92
CA GLY A 43 -9.86 -6.15 -10.44
C GLY A 43 -9.76 -6.33 -8.95
N SER A 44 -8.86 -7.21 -8.55
CA SER A 44 -8.31 -7.25 -7.21
C SER A 44 -6.80 -7.42 -7.34
N THR A 45 -6.03 -6.98 -6.34
CA THR A 45 -4.58 -7.16 -6.39
C THR A 45 -4.18 -8.63 -6.54
N PRO A 46 -4.77 -9.60 -5.82
CA PRO A 46 -4.43 -11.00 -6.04
C PRO A 46 -4.66 -11.50 -7.47
N SER A 47 -5.83 -11.21 -8.07
CA SER A 47 -6.14 -11.70 -9.41
C SER A 47 -5.35 -10.98 -10.50
N CYS A 48 -5.08 -9.69 -10.34
CA CYS A 48 -4.29 -8.92 -11.29
C CYS A 48 -2.78 -9.17 -11.16
N SER A 49 -2.30 -9.70 -10.03
CA SER A 49 -0.90 -10.13 -9.87
C SER A 49 -0.61 -11.43 -10.62
N HIS A 50 -1.65 -12.26 -10.82
CA HIS A 50 -1.60 -13.50 -11.60
C HIS A 50 -2.71 -13.49 -12.67
N PRO A 51 -2.62 -12.61 -13.68
CA PRO A 51 -3.69 -12.44 -14.66
C PRO A 51 -3.87 -13.70 -15.51
N VAL A 52 -5.13 -14.02 -15.82
CA VAL A 52 -5.49 -15.13 -16.72
C VAL A 52 -5.85 -14.61 -18.11
N PRO A 53 -5.66 -15.39 -19.19
CA PRO A 53 -5.90 -14.94 -20.57
C PRO A 53 -7.31 -14.38 -20.81
N GLU A 54 -8.32 -14.91 -20.12
CA GLU A 54 -9.72 -14.49 -20.22
C GLU A 54 -9.93 -13.02 -19.81
N MET A 55 -9.04 -12.46 -18.98
CA MET A 55 -9.08 -11.05 -18.60
C MET A 55 -8.83 -10.12 -19.80
N ALA A 56 -8.22 -10.61 -20.89
CA ALA A 56 -8.01 -9.81 -22.11
C ALA A 56 -9.31 -9.46 -22.85
N GLN A 57 -10.43 -10.12 -22.52
CA GLN A 57 -11.75 -9.81 -23.07
C GLN A 57 -12.50 -8.73 -22.27
N LEU A 58 -11.93 -8.29 -21.15
CA LEU A 58 -12.44 -7.16 -20.36
C LEU A 58 -11.94 -5.84 -20.93
N THR A 59 -12.61 -4.76 -20.57
CA THR A 59 -12.24 -3.41 -21.02
C THR A 59 -11.30 -2.70 -20.06
N GLU A 60 -11.29 -3.08 -18.78
CA GLU A 60 -10.47 -2.43 -17.75
C GLU A 60 -10.16 -3.40 -16.60
N LEU A 61 -8.98 -3.24 -16.00
CA LEU A 61 -8.61 -3.83 -14.72
C LEU A 61 -8.35 -2.73 -13.69
N HIS A 62 -8.92 -2.84 -12.49
CA HIS A 62 -8.80 -1.81 -11.44
C HIS A 62 -8.25 -2.33 -10.09
N PRO A 63 -7.04 -2.95 -10.04
CA PRO A 63 -6.36 -3.25 -8.77
C PRO A 63 -5.84 -1.97 -8.11
N GLY A 64 -5.59 -2.00 -6.79
CA GLY A 64 -5.08 -0.83 -6.06
C GLY A 64 -3.91 -1.13 -5.11
N ASN A 65 -4.03 -2.17 -4.28
CA ASN A 65 -3.06 -2.48 -3.24
C ASN A 65 -1.65 -2.78 -3.79
N TYR A 66 -1.56 -3.34 -5.00
CA TYR A 66 -0.31 -3.71 -5.70
C TYR A 66 0.74 -2.60 -5.80
N LEU A 67 0.34 -1.32 -5.66
CA LEU A 67 1.28 -0.20 -5.61
C LEU A 67 2.26 -0.32 -4.43
N PHE A 68 1.79 -0.85 -3.30
CA PHE A 68 2.60 -1.05 -2.10
C PHE A 68 2.83 -2.52 -1.78
N TYR A 69 1.85 -3.37 -2.09
CA TYR A 69 1.69 -4.69 -1.47
C TYR A 69 1.74 -4.63 0.07
N ASP A 70 1.61 -5.77 0.72
CA ASP A 70 1.72 -5.93 2.16
C ASP A 70 1.95 -7.40 2.52
N LEU A 71 2.10 -7.68 3.81
CA LEU A 71 2.30 -9.05 4.29
C LEU A 71 1.10 -9.95 3.97
N GLN A 72 -0.13 -9.43 3.95
CA GLN A 72 -1.29 -10.22 3.52
C GLN A 72 -1.16 -10.65 2.05
N GLN A 73 -0.73 -9.76 1.15
CA GLN A 73 -0.49 -10.10 -0.26
C GLN A 73 0.66 -11.09 -0.42
N THR A 74 1.70 -11.02 0.42
CA THR A 74 2.76 -12.03 0.44
C THR A 74 2.21 -13.40 0.83
N LEU A 75 1.36 -13.46 1.86
CA LEU A 75 0.72 -14.71 2.32
C LEU A 75 -0.27 -15.28 1.30
N LEU A 76 -0.96 -14.42 0.54
CA LEU A 76 -1.82 -14.82 -0.57
C LEU A 76 -1.02 -15.24 -1.82
N GLY A 77 0.31 -15.13 -1.80
CA GLY A 77 1.18 -15.43 -2.93
C GLY A 77 1.04 -14.43 -4.09
N SER A 78 0.47 -13.25 -3.84
CA SER A 78 0.29 -12.20 -4.85
C SER A 78 1.60 -11.47 -5.16
N CYS A 79 2.52 -11.42 -4.20
CA CYS A 79 3.85 -10.84 -4.36
C CYS A 79 4.88 -11.59 -3.49
N HIS A 80 6.15 -11.33 -3.73
CA HIS A 80 7.25 -11.66 -2.84
C HIS A 80 7.45 -10.58 -1.77
N LEU A 81 8.14 -10.89 -0.67
CA LEU A 81 8.29 -9.97 0.47
C LEU A 81 9.12 -8.73 0.11
N GLU A 82 10.12 -8.92 -0.76
CA GLU A 82 10.95 -7.87 -1.36
C GLU A 82 10.17 -6.91 -2.25
N GLU A 83 8.98 -7.32 -2.73
CA GLU A 83 8.09 -6.47 -3.52
C GLU A 83 7.21 -5.57 -2.64
N VAL A 84 7.19 -5.79 -1.33
CA VAL A 84 6.43 -4.93 -0.42
C VAL A 84 7.18 -3.62 -0.24
N ALA A 85 6.66 -2.52 -0.79
CA ALA A 85 7.31 -1.20 -0.74
C ALA A 85 7.13 -0.48 0.60
N ILE A 86 6.06 -0.81 1.33
CA ILE A 86 5.61 -0.09 2.52
C ILE A 86 6.29 -0.60 3.80
N ARG A 87 6.82 0.31 4.62
CA ARG A 87 7.34 0.03 5.96
C ARG A 87 6.86 1.07 6.96
N VAL A 88 6.61 0.67 8.21
CA VAL A 88 6.51 1.61 9.34
C VAL A 88 7.82 1.56 10.11
N LEU A 89 8.58 2.65 10.12
CA LEU A 89 9.78 2.74 10.94
C LEU A 89 9.40 3.01 12.39
N THR A 90 10.02 2.28 13.30
CA THR A 90 9.82 2.39 14.74
C THR A 90 11.14 2.32 15.48
N ARG A 91 11.24 2.96 16.64
CA ARG A 91 12.42 2.87 17.51
C ARG A 91 12.17 1.92 18.66
N VAL A 92 13.23 1.20 19.05
CA VAL A 92 13.27 0.52 20.34
C VAL A 92 13.37 1.59 21.43
N ILE A 93 12.39 1.63 22.33
CA ILE A 93 12.29 2.64 23.40
C ILE A 93 12.32 2.03 24.80
N GLY A 94 12.32 0.71 24.91
CA GLY A 94 12.47 0.04 26.19
C GLY A 94 12.86 -1.42 26.05
N HIS A 95 13.55 -1.93 27.07
CA HIS A 95 13.85 -3.35 27.23
C HIS A 95 13.18 -3.84 28.51
N TYR A 96 12.54 -5.00 28.45
CA TYR A 96 11.94 -5.67 29.59
C TYR A 96 12.51 -7.09 29.71
N PRO A 97 13.75 -7.27 30.22
CA PRO A 97 14.40 -8.58 30.29
C PRO A 97 13.59 -9.62 31.07
N HIS A 98 12.94 -9.20 32.16
CA HIS A 98 12.07 -10.08 32.97
C HIS A 98 10.83 -10.61 32.23
N ARG A 99 10.46 -10.01 31.07
CA ARG A 99 9.39 -10.49 30.18
C ARG A 99 9.91 -10.95 28.83
N ASN A 100 11.23 -10.92 28.59
CA ASN A 100 11.85 -11.18 27.30
C ASN A 100 11.22 -10.35 26.16
N GLN A 101 11.06 -9.03 26.38
CA GLN A 101 10.35 -8.14 25.44
C GLN A 101 11.13 -6.86 25.12
N LEU A 102 11.07 -6.44 23.85
CA LEU A 102 11.35 -5.05 23.44
C LEU A 102 10.04 -4.25 23.45
N LEU A 103 10.14 -2.97 23.80
CA LEU A 103 9.08 -1.99 23.61
C LEU A 103 9.47 -1.08 22.45
N VAL A 104 8.55 -0.93 21.49
CA VAL A 104 8.75 -0.06 20.32
C VAL A 104 7.71 1.05 20.31
N ASP A 105 8.07 2.21 19.74
CA ASP A 105 7.20 3.39 19.65
C ASP A 105 6.11 3.29 18.55
N CYS A 106 5.80 2.08 18.08
CA CYS A 106 4.75 1.82 17.12
C CYS A 106 3.60 1.00 17.76
N GLY A 107 2.55 1.71 18.16
CA GLY A 107 1.26 1.14 18.53
C GLY A 107 0.27 1.06 17.36
N TRP A 108 -0.98 0.69 17.66
CA TRP A 108 -2.02 0.56 16.63
C TRP A 108 -2.38 1.89 15.96
N ALA A 109 -2.08 3.04 16.57
CA ALA A 109 -2.29 4.36 15.96
C ALA A 109 -1.36 4.63 14.76
N ALA A 110 -0.31 3.83 14.57
CA ALA A 110 0.49 3.83 13.34
C ALA A 110 0.26 2.60 12.47
N LEU A 111 0.00 1.44 13.08
CA LEU A 111 -0.05 0.19 12.31
C LEU A 111 -1.46 -0.23 11.87
N SER A 112 -2.51 0.24 12.56
CA SER A 112 -3.83 -0.39 12.67
C SER A 112 -3.81 -1.72 13.47
N LEU A 113 -4.95 -2.42 13.53
CA LEU A 113 -5.09 -3.76 14.13
C LEU A 113 -5.36 -4.86 13.09
N HIS A 114 -5.27 -4.56 11.79
CA HIS A 114 -5.45 -5.58 10.76
C HIS A 114 -4.38 -6.67 10.89
N GLY A 115 -4.79 -7.93 10.78
CA GLY A 115 -3.90 -9.08 10.93
C GLY A 115 -3.61 -9.50 12.38
N ARG A 116 -4.24 -8.87 13.39
CA ARG A 116 -3.99 -9.19 14.81
C ARG A 116 -4.07 -10.67 15.15
N ASP A 117 -5.03 -11.38 14.57
CA ASP A 117 -5.29 -12.79 14.86
C ASP A 117 -4.44 -13.74 14.00
N GLN A 118 -3.54 -13.21 13.16
CA GLN A 118 -2.67 -13.99 12.29
C GLN A 118 -1.45 -14.48 13.05
N VAL A 119 -1.18 -15.78 12.98
CA VAL A 119 -0.06 -16.42 13.66
C VAL A 119 0.99 -16.80 12.61
N PRO A 120 2.30 -16.62 12.86
CA PRO A 120 2.92 -16.10 14.09
C PRO A 120 3.16 -14.57 14.10
N MET A 121 2.91 -13.88 13.00
CA MET A 121 3.39 -12.50 12.78
C MET A 121 2.48 -11.42 13.36
N GLY A 122 1.18 -11.68 13.51
CA GLY A 122 0.21 -10.67 13.93
C GLY A 122 0.08 -9.51 12.92
N CYS A 123 -0.02 -8.28 13.43
CA CYS A 123 -0.24 -7.09 12.61
C CYS A 123 0.94 -6.69 11.71
N ALA A 124 2.15 -7.22 11.93
CA ALA A 124 3.32 -6.93 11.09
C ALA A 124 4.46 -7.93 11.27
N ALA A 125 5.24 -8.13 10.22
CA ALA A 125 6.56 -8.75 10.30
C ALA A 125 7.65 -7.69 10.57
N ILE A 126 8.80 -8.10 11.12
CA ILE A 126 9.94 -7.21 11.35
C ILE A 126 11.00 -7.53 10.28
N GLU A 127 11.27 -6.56 9.41
CA GLU A 127 12.17 -6.74 8.27
C GLU A 127 13.58 -7.15 8.71
N GLY A 128 14.12 -8.20 8.10
CA GLY A 128 15.45 -8.74 8.44
C GLY A 128 15.53 -9.49 9.76
N HIS A 129 14.41 -9.63 10.48
CA HIS A 129 14.35 -10.25 11.80
C HIS A 129 13.20 -11.28 11.91
N PRO A 130 13.23 -12.36 11.11
CA PRO A 130 12.16 -13.37 11.10
C PRO A 130 11.99 -14.10 12.44
N GLN A 131 13.00 -14.06 13.30
CA GLN A 131 12.95 -14.60 14.67
C GLN A 131 12.17 -13.72 15.65
N LEU A 132 11.72 -12.53 15.24
CA LEU A 132 10.95 -11.61 16.07
C LEU A 132 9.48 -11.58 15.65
N ARG A 133 8.59 -11.33 16.62
CA ARG A 133 7.16 -11.14 16.38
C ARG A 133 6.58 -10.03 17.24
N LEU A 134 5.53 -9.39 16.72
CA LEU A 134 4.75 -8.41 17.45
C LEU A 134 3.64 -9.11 18.24
N VAL A 135 3.65 -8.99 19.57
CA VAL A 135 2.74 -9.74 20.45
C VAL A 135 1.65 -8.90 21.08
N GLY A 136 1.78 -7.57 21.01
CA GLY A 136 0.77 -6.68 21.57
C GLY A 136 0.93 -5.26 21.08
N LEU A 137 -0.20 -4.56 21.00
CA LEU A 137 -0.30 -3.17 20.60
C LEU A 137 -1.23 -2.43 21.56
N THR A 138 -0.69 -1.39 22.16
CA THR A 138 -1.47 -0.29 22.73
C THR A 138 -1.59 0.82 21.68
N GLN A 139 -2.17 1.96 22.03
CA GLN A 139 -2.33 3.06 21.08
C GLN A 139 -0.99 3.51 20.48
N GLU A 140 0.02 3.74 21.32
CA GLU A 140 1.29 4.30 20.88
C GLU A 140 2.48 3.35 20.98
N HIS A 141 2.33 2.22 21.70
CA HIS A 141 3.42 1.27 21.93
C HIS A 141 3.12 -0.11 21.40
N GLY A 142 4.15 -0.77 20.86
CA GLY A 142 4.14 -2.18 20.50
C GLY A 142 5.09 -2.99 21.38
N GLN A 143 4.73 -4.25 21.63
CA GLN A 143 5.60 -5.22 22.29
C GLN A 143 6.12 -6.24 21.28
N VAL A 144 7.43 -6.45 21.27
CA VAL A 144 8.11 -7.42 20.40
C VAL A 144 8.78 -8.50 21.25
N GLU A 145 8.59 -9.75 20.86
CA GLU A 145 9.22 -10.93 21.45
C GLU A 145 10.02 -11.70 20.41
N ALA A 146 10.94 -12.56 20.87
CA ALA A 146 11.47 -13.63 20.04
C ALA A 146 10.39 -14.71 19.84
N ILE A 147 10.31 -15.31 18.65
CA ILE A 147 9.44 -16.46 18.38
C ILE A 147 9.87 -17.66 19.25
N ASP A 148 11.18 -17.87 19.36
CA ASP A 148 11.81 -18.87 20.21
C ASP A 148 13.02 -18.30 20.97
N GLY A 149 13.32 -18.90 22.12
CA GLY A 149 14.51 -18.55 22.89
C GLY A 149 14.47 -17.18 23.58
N GLN A 150 15.65 -16.58 23.73
CA GLN A 150 15.87 -15.31 24.44
C GLN A 150 16.24 -14.21 23.45
N LEU A 151 15.75 -13.00 23.70
CA LEU A 151 16.16 -11.82 22.95
C LEU A 151 17.61 -11.45 23.28
N ASP A 152 18.37 -11.18 22.23
CA ASP A 152 19.63 -10.48 22.33
C ASP A 152 19.36 -8.96 22.40
N PHE A 153 19.28 -8.42 23.62
CA PHE A 153 19.01 -7.00 23.84
C PHE A 153 20.14 -6.09 23.35
N GLU A 154 21.39 -6.57 23.29
CA GLU A 154 22.53 -5.80 22.82
C GLU A 154 22.46 -5.56 21.31
N ARG A 155 21.88 -6.51 20.56
CA ARG A 155 21.60 -6.36 19.13
C ARG A 155 20.52 -5.32 18.81
N PHE A 156 19.66 -4.99 19.78
CA PHE A 156 18.54 -4.05 19.63
C PHE A 156 18.62 -2.90 20.65
N PRO A 157 19.70 -2.09 20.65
CA PRO A 157 19.88 -1.06 21.66
C PRO A 157 18.78 -0.01 21.61
N LEU A 158 18.53 0.68 22.73
CA LEU A 158 17.58 1.79 22.78
C LEU A 158 17.92 2.84 21.72
N GLY A 159 16.90 3.32 21.00
CA GLY A 159 17.02 4.26 19.90
C GLY A 159 17.31 3.63 18.53
N SER A 160 17.67 2.34 18.48
CA SER A 160 17.80 1.62 17.19
C SER A 160 16.47 1.57 16.45
N VAL A 161 16.54 1.60 15.12
CA VAL A 161 15.37 1.64 14.23
C VAL A 161 15.09 0.24 13.70
N LEU A 162 13.83 -0.17 13.78
CA LEU A 162 13.29 -1.36 13.12
C LEU A 162 12.31 -0.91 12.03
N ALA A 163 12.19 -1.72 10.97
CA ALA A 163 11.22 -1.52 9.92
C ALA A 163 10.14 -2.61 9.99
N LEU A 164 8.90 -2.20 10.21
CA LEU A 164 7.75 -3.10 10.27
C LEU A 164 7.11 -3.23 8.89
N ILE A 165 6.86 -4.46 8.44
CA ILE A 165 6.11 -4.77 7.22
C ILE A 165 4.66 -4.97 7.65
N PRO A 166 3.75 -4.01 7.37
CA PRO A 166 2.38 -4.08 7.86
C PRO A 166 1.60 -5.24 7.23
N PHE A 167 0.63 -5.78 7.98
CA PHE A 167 -0.28 -6.80 7.47
C PHE A 167 -1.13 -6.31 6.29
N HIS A 168 -1.65 -5.08 6.37
CA HIS A 168 -2.54 -4.53 5.35
C HIS A 168 -2.20 -3.07 5.04
N ALA A 169 -1.66 -2.80 3.85
CA ALA A 169 -1.14 -1.50 3.47
C ALA A 169 -2.20 -0.40 3.51
N CYS A 170 -3.41 -0.67 3.03
CA CYS A 170 -4.49 0.32 3.00
C CYS A 170 -4.86 0.80 4.40
N ALA A 171 -4.96 -0.13 5.36
CA ALA A 171 -5.31 0.17 6.74
C ALA A 171 -4.18 0.92 7.46
N THR A 172 -2.93 0.49 7.28
CA THR A 172 -1.77 1.19 7.86
C THR A 172 -1.62 2.59 7.27
N ALA A 173 -1.66 2.73 5.94
CA ALA A 173 -1.51 4.02 5.27
C ALA A 173 -2.55 5.06 5.74
N ALA A 174 -3.79 4.64 6.00
CA ALA A 174 -4.84 5.51 6.54
C ALA A 174 -4.53 6.13 7.92
N MET A 175 -3.58 5.54 8.66
CA MET A 175 -3.14 6.04 9.97
C MET A 175 -2.08 7.15 9.88
N HIS A 176 -1.47 7.36 8.70
CA HIS A 176 -0.37 8.29 8.53
C HIS A 176 -0.80 9.53 7.71
N PRO A 177 -0.56 10.76 8.22
CA PRO A 177 -0.87 11.99 7.48
C PRO A 177 0.18 12.37 6.43
N VAL A 178 1.33 11.69 6.43
CA VAL A 178 2.43 11.89 5.48
C VAL A 178 3.17 10.57 5.28
N TYR A 179 3.57 10.29 4.04
CA TYR A 179 4.43 9.17 3.68
C TYR A 179 5.80 9.71 3.26
N TYR A 180 6.86 9.13 3.78
CA TYR A 180 8.24 9.45 3.47
C TYR A 180 8.72 8.55 2.34
N VAL A 181 8.71 9.07 1.13
CA VAL A 181 9.14 8.31 -0.04
C VAL A 181 10.65 8.35 -0.11
N HIS A 182 11.30 7.20 -0.29
CA HIS A 182 12.75 7.11 -0.29
C HIS A 182 13.31 6.40 -1.54
N ALA A 183 14.52 6.82 -1.92
CA ALA A 183 15.34 6.15 -2.91
C ALA A 183 16.76 6.02 -2.37
N MET A 184 17.38 4.85 -2.54
CA MET A 184 18.75 4.57 -2.07
C MET A 184 19.00 5.00 -0.61
N GLY A 185 18.04 4.69 0.28
CA GLY A 185 18.14 4.99 1.72
C GLY A 185 17.93 6.46 2.11
N LYS A 186 17.59 7.35 1.18
CA LYS A 186 17.35 8.78 1.45
C LYS A 186 15.91 9.15 1.12
N VAL A 187 15.27 9.96 1.97
CA VAL A 187 13.96 10.54 1.65
C VAL A 187 14.11 11.47 0.44
N VAL A 188 13.25 11.28 -0.55
CA VAL A 188 13.22 12.06 -1.79
C VAL A 188 11.96 12.91 -1.91
N GLU A 189 10.84 12.46 -1.35
CA GLU A 189 9.55 13.15 -1.44
C GLU A 189 8.71 12.90 -0.16
N LEU A 190 7.74 13.79 0.07
CA LEU A 190 6.72 13.64 1.10
C LEU A 190 5.35 13.60 0.43
N TRP A 191 4.65 12.47 0.52
CA TRP A 191 3.30 12.33 -0.02
C TRP A 191 2.26 12.54 1.08
N HIS A 192 1.26 13.36 0.81
CA HIS A 192 0.19 13.68 1.76
C HIS A 192 -1.12 13.07 1.26
N PRO A 193 -1.66 12.02 1.91
CA PRO A 193 -2.92 11.42 1.50
C PRO A 193 -4.10 12.33 1.84
N VAL A 194 -5.14 12.26 1.01
CA VAL A 194 -6.48 12.74 1.39
C VAL A 194 -7.11 11.77 2.40
N ARG A 195 -7.96 12.28 3.29
CA ARG A 195 -8.69 11.47 4.28
C ARG A 195 -10.09 12.01 4.53
N GLY A 196 -10.93 11.14 5.10
CA GLY A 196 -12.33 11.45 5.40
C GLY A 196 -13.20 11.40 4.15
N TRP A 197 -14.44 11.85 4.31
CA TRP A 197 -15.42 11.95 3.23
C TRP A 197 -15.79 13.42 3.06
N VAL A 198 -15.74 13.91 1.83
CA VAL A 198 -16.31 15.23 1.52
C VAL A 198 -17.81 15.04 1.41
N LEU A 199 -18.56 15.39 2.46
CA LEU A 199 -19.99 15.68 2.31
C LEU A 199 -20.09 16.87 1.35
N HIS A 200 -20.81 16.72 0.24
CA HIS A 200 -21.05 17.81 -0.71
C HIS A 200 -21.41 19.10 0.05
N PRO A 201 -20.60 20.17 -0.02
CA PRO A 201 -20.88 21.37 0.75
C PRO A 201 -21.97 22.16 0.02
N HIS A 202 -23.19 22.19 0.57
CA HIS A 202 -23.92 23.44 0.56
C HIS A 202 -23.11 24.44 1.40
N ARG A 203 -22.28 25.25 0.73
CA ARG A 203 -21.59 26.45 1.24
C ARG A 203 -21.09 26.36 2.69
N GLY A 204 -19.83 25.99 2.88
CA GLY A 204 -19.15 26.18 4.17
C GLY A 204 -17.85 25.41 4.24
N HIS A 205 -16.78 26.08 4.62
CA HIS A 205 -15.41 25.57 4.67
C HIS A 205 -15.29 24.21 5.35
N ALA A 206 -14.60 23.27 4.71
CA ALA A 206 -14.21 22.00 5.31
C ALA A 206 -12.86 22.19 6.04
N THR A 207 -12.90 22.16 7.37
CA THR A 207 -11.70 22.05 8.21
C THR A 207 -11.50 20.57 8.54
N THR A 208 -10.40 19.99 8.09
CA THR A 208 -10.03 18.60 8.42
C THR A 208 -9.56 18.54 9.87
N LEU A 209 -10.26 17.81 10.75
CA LEU A 209 -9.76 17.50 12.10
C LEU A 209 -8.56 16.55 11.99
N GLY A 210 -7.37 17.06 12.30
CA GLY A 210 -6.17 16.25 12.48
C GLY A 210 -6.21 15.55 13.83
N CYS A 211 -6.23 14.22 13.83
CA CYS A 211 -5.90 13.46 15.04
C CYS A 211 -4.38 13.35 15.13
N CYS A 212 -3.82 13.61 16.32
CA CYS A 212 -2.38 13.67 16.61
C CYS A 212 -1.68 12.32 16.41
N ALA A 213 -1.32 11.97 15.19
CA ALA A 213 -0.27 10.99 14.93
C ALA A 213 1.07 11.72 15.02
N HIS A 214 1.77 11.59 16.15
CA HIS A 214 3.17 12.01 16.24
C HIS A 214 3.98 11.28 15.16
N ALA A 215 4.95 11.99 14.55
CA ALA A 215 5.67 11.61 13.33
C ALA A 215 6.23 10.17 13.35
N LYS A 216 5.43 9.22 12.85
CA LYS A 216 5.83 7.84 12.59
C LYS A 216 5.96 7.70 11.09
N VAL A 217 7.11 7.19 10.66
CA VAL A 217 7.57 7.29 9.27
C VAL A 217 7.05 6.08 8.51
N LEU A 218 6.09 6.31 7.62
CA LEU A 218 5.77 5.35 6.57
C LEU A 218 6.80 5.52 5.45
N CYS A 219 7.68 4.54 5.26
CA CYS A 219 8.67 4.54 4.18
C CYS A 219 8.13 3.81 2.96
N LEU A 220 8.33 4.40 1.78
CA LEU A 220 8.01 3.79 0.48
C LEU A 220 9.26 3.66 -0.38
N HIS A 221 9.62 2.42 -0.74
CA HIS A 221 10.77 2.17 -1.60
C HIS A 221 10.47 2.40 -3.08
N ARG A 222 11.23 3.28 -3.75
CA ARG A 222 11.05 3.64 -5.17
C ARG A 222 11.79 2.70 -6.14
N GLY A 223 11.73 1.38 -5.94
CA GLY A 223 12.55 0.39 -6.65
C GLY A 223 11.81 -0.68 -7.45
N LEU A 224 10.48 -0.71 -7.47
CA LEU A 224 9.73 -1.81 -8.10
C LEU A 224 9.60 -1.62 -9.61
N ALA A 225 10.01 -2.64 -10.35
CA ALA A 225 9.82 -2.73 -11.79
C ALA A 225 8.32 -2.62 -12.13
N PRO A 226 7.93 -1.88 -13.18
CA PRO A 226 6.56 -1.91 -13.64
C PRO A 226 6.18 -3.34 -14.02
N MET A 227 4.94 -3.74 -13.70
CA MET A 227 4.31 -4.96 -14.20
C MET A 227 4.65 -5.16 -15.69
N PRO A 228 4.99 -6.39 -16.13
CA PRO A 228 5.19 -6.65 -17.56
C PRO A 228 3.92 -6.23 -18.29
N ARG A 229 4.05 -5.24 -19.18
CA ARG A 229 2.96 -4.84 -20.06
C ARG A 229 2.63 -6.05 -20.93
N PRO A 230 1.38 -6.56 -20.96
CA PRO A 230 1.02 -7.55 -21.95
C PRO A 230 1.27 -6.95 -23.34
N SER A 231 2.00 -7.69 -24.18
CA SER A 231 2.49 -7.27 -25.49
C SER A 231 1.39 -6.90 -26.50
N THR A 232 0.12 -7.02 -26.12
CA THR A 232 -1.06 -6.75 -26.94
C THR A 232 -1.78 -5.43 -26.63
N CYS A 233 -1.38 -4.68 -25.60
CA CYS A 233 -1.99 -3.38 -25.26
C CYS A 233 -1.32 -2.15 -25.91
N ALA A 234 -0.56 -2.34 -27.00
CA ALA A 234 0.14 -1.24 -27.69
C ALA A 234 -0.79 -0.29 -28.50
N GLY A 235 -2.11 -0.52 -28.51
CA GLY A 235 -3.03 0.16 -29.43
C GLY A 235 -3.95 1.25 -28.85
N VAL A 236 -3.98 1.50 -27.53
CA VAL A 236 -5.03 2.36 -26.92
C VAL A 236 -4.46 3.47 -26.05
N LEU A 237 -3.39 4.12 -26.50
CA LEU A 237 -3.02 5.45 -26.00
C LEU A 237 -2.82 6.37 -27.20
N HIS A 238 -3.86 7.14 -27.53
CA HIS A 238 -3.67 8.32 -28.37
C HIS A 238 -2.71 9.27 -27.64
N PRO A 239 -1.68 9.82 -28.32
CA PRO A 239 -0.85 10.85 -27.71
C PRO A 239 -1.74 12.02 -27.32
N LEU A 240 -1.63 12.45 -26.06
CA LEU A 240 -2.14 13.73 -25.60
C LEU A 240 -1.59 14.79 -26.55
N ARG A 241 -2.46 15.35 -27.41
CA ARG A 241 -2.13 16.54 -28.18
C ARG A 241 -1.88 17.65 -27.17
N ASP A 242 -0.71 18.28 -27.26
CA ASP A 242 -0.42 19.54 -26.60
C ASP A 242 -1.48 20.58 -27.01
N SER A 243 -2.43 20.83 -26.12
CA SER A 243 -3.34 21.96 -26.23
C SER A 243 -2.56 23.21 -25.85
N ALA A 244 -2.15 23.98 -26.86
CA ALA A 244 -1.64 25.33 -26.70
C ALA A 244 -2.60 26.20 -25.86
N PRO A 245 -2.11 27.14 -25.04
CA PRO A 245 -2.95 27.96 -24.19
C PRO A 245 -3.84 28.89 -25.03
N THR A 246 -5.15 28.78 -24.84
CA THR A 246 -6.14 29.74 -25.33
C THR A 246 -5.96 31.08 -24.62
N PRO A 247 -5.87 32.23 -25.34
CA PRO A 247 -5.77 33.53 -24.70
C PRO A 247 -7.11 33.89 -24.04
N ARG A 248 -7.07 34.20 -22.75
CA ARG A 248 -8.22 34.78 -22.03
C ARG A 248 -8.49 36.18 -22.59
N LEU A 249 -9.65 36.39 -23.21
CA LEU A 249 -10.19 37.74 -23.42
C LEU A 249 -10.61 38.31 -22.05
N CYS A 250 -9.81 39.24 -21.52
CA CYS A 250 -10.29 40.19 -20.51
C CYS A 250 -10.95 41.36 -21.25
N SER A 251 -12.28 41.45 -21.17
CA SER A 251 -12.99 42.69 -21.47
C SER A 251 -12.88 43.61 -20.25
N HIS A 252 -11.93 44.54 -20.30
CA HIS A 252 -12.07 45.80 -19.57
C HIS A 252 -12.07 46.92 -20.60
N ALA A 253 -13.21 47.61 -20.64
CA ALA A 253 -13.41 48.78 -21.46
C ALA A 253 -12.56 49.94 -20.91
N GLY A 254 -11.83 50.59 -21.84
CA GLY A 254 -11.47 52.00 -21.76
C GLY A 254 -10.25 52.34 -20.90
N VAL A 255 -9.11 52.63 -21.52
CA VAL A 255 -8.74 53.96 -22.06
C VAL A 255 -7.26 53.91 -22.47
N LEU A 256 -6.97 54.46 -23.65
CA LEU A 256 -5.67 54.60 -24.31
C LEU A 256 -4.80 55.66 -23.60
N HIS A 257 -3.47 55.46 -23.53
CA HIS A 257 -2.46 56.26 -24.26
C HIS A 257 -1.00 55.86 -23.91
N PRO A 258 -0.01 56.18 -24.78
CA PRO A 258 1.25 55.46 -24.91
C PRO A 258 2.43 56.11 -24.17
N CYS A 259 3.38 55.28 -23.74
CA CYS A 259 4.81 55.31 -24.11
C CYS A 259 5.44 54.01 -23.61
#